data_AF-A0A7R7GLP1-F1
#
_entry.id   AF-A0A7R7GLP1-F1
#
_cell.length_a   1.000
_cell.length_b   1.000
_cell.length_c   1.000
_cell.angle_alpha   90.00
_cell.angle_beta   90.00
_cell.angle_gamma   90.00
#
_symmetry.space_group_name_H-M   'P 1'
#
loop_
_entity.id
_entity.type
_entity.pdbx_description
1 polymer ?
#
loop_
_entity_poly.entity_id
_entity_poly.type
_entity_poly.pdbx_seq_one_letter_code
_entity_poly.pdbx_strand_id
1 'polypeptide(L)' 'MKITVLTNKMCHCVDIEKELEELGFDYELCDIEDDPALAERFGIRHCPTLIVDERRAIPIDEDNVTRLRQLLAAD' A
#
# COMPACT_ATOMS: atom_id res chain seq x y z
N MET A 1 9.26 9.78 3.19
CA MET A 1 8.53 8.92 2.26
C MET A 1 7.13 8.79 2.83
N LYS A 2 6.12 9.31 2.13
CA LYS A 2 4.72 9.17 2.49
C LYS A 2 4.20 7.86 1.90
N ILE A 3 3.60 7.01 2.73
CA ILE A 3 3.01 5.74 2.29
C ILE A 3 1.51 5.81 2.54
N THR A 4 0.73 5.53 1.51
CA THR A 4 -0.70 5.32 1.63
C THR A 4 -1.01 3.88 1.27
N VAL A 5 -1.59 3.12 2.19
CA VAL A 5 -2.05 1.76 1.94
C VAL A 5 -3.48 1.87 1.43
N LEU A 6 -3.65 1.67 0.12
CA LEU A 6 -4.97 1.56 -0.47
C LEU A 6 -5.51 0.15 -0.24
N THR A 7 -6.63 0.07 0.47
CA THR A 7 -7.26 -1.17 0.88
C THR A 7 -8.77 -1.14 0.63
N ASN A 8 -9.47 -2.20 1.02
CA ASN A 8 -10.93 -2.22 1.11
C ASN A 8 -11.33 -2.97 2.39
N LYS A 9 -12.60 -2.85 2.80
CA LYS A 9 -13.14 -3.52 4.01
C LYS A 9 -13.02 -5.05 4.03
N MET A 10 -12.69 -5.70 2.91
CA MET A 10 -12.51 -7.16 2.84
C MET A 10 -11.04 -7.59 2.87
N CYS A 11 -10.08 -6.67 2.77
CA CYS A 11 -8.65 -6.97 2.79
C CYS A 11 -8.13 -7.03 4.22
N HIS A 12 -7.45 -8.13 4.56
CA HIS A 12 -6.72 -8.27 5.82
C HIS A 12 -5.32 -7.68 5.64
N CYS A 13 -5.13 -6.41 6.01
CA CYS A 13 -3.84 -5.71 5.84
C CYS A 13 -2.87 -5.87 7.01
N VAL A 14 -3.18 -6.73 7.97
CA VAL A 14 -2.43 -6.89 9.22
C VAL A 14 -0.94 -7.14 8.98
N ASP A 15 -0.58 -7.95 7.97
CA ASP A 15 0.81 -8.24 7.65
C ASP A 15 1.55 -7.03 7.04
N ILE A 16 0.85 -6.19 6.27
CA ILE A 16 1.41 -4.97 5.68
C ILE A 16 1.66 -3.92 6.75
N GLU A 17 0.64 -3.68 7.59
CA GLU A 17 0.71 -2.72 8.70
C GLU A 17 1.87 -3.07 9.63
N LYS A 18 1.97 -4.35 10.01
CA LYS A 18 3.04 -4.85 10.86
C LYS A 18 4.43 -4.68 10.23
N GLU A 19 4.60 -5.02 8.96
CA GLU A 19 5.89 -4.84 8.26
C GLU A 19 6.28 -3.36 8.16
N LEU A 20 5.32 -2.48 7.87
CA LEU A 20 5.57 -1.03 7.83
C LEU A 20 5.97 -0.49 9.20
N GLU A 21 5.30 -0.92 10.27
CA GLU A 21 5.64 -0.58 11.65
C GLU A 21 7.03 -1.09 12.06
N GLU A 22 7.34 -2.36 11.75
CA GLU A 22 8.65 -2.96 12.05
C GLU A 22 9.80 -2.26 11.29
N LEU A 23 9.53 -1.78 10.08
CA LEU A 23 10.46 -0.98 9.30
C LEU A 23 10.54 0.49 9.76
N GLY A 24 9.63 0.93 10.63
CA GLY A 24 9.57 2.30 11.15
C GLY A 24 9.05 3.32 10.13
N PHE A 25 8.18 2.89 9.21
CA PHE A 25 7.54 3.79 8.24
C PHE A 25 6.17 4.26 8.75
N ASP A 26 5.93 5.56 8.69
CA ASP A 26 4.59 6.11 8.86
C ASP A 26 3.74 5.80 7.61
N TYR A 27 2.49 5.39 7.83
CA TYR A 27 1.55 5.09 6.76
C TYR A 27 0.13 5.60 7.07
N GLU A 28 -0.62 5.88 6.00
CA GLU A 28 -2.05 6.21 6.06
C GLU A 28 -2.85 5.07 5.42
N LEU A 29 -3.90 4.59 6.09
CA LEU A 29 -4.87 3.68 5.46
C LEU A 29 -5.90 4.50 4.68
N CYS A 30 -6.16 4.09 3.44
CA CYS A 30 -7.20 4.67 2.60
C CYS A 30 -8.07 3.54 2.06
N ASP A 31 -9.36 3.54 2.39
CA ASP A 31 -10.30 2.64 1.74
C ASP A 31 -10.57 3.14 0.33
N ILE A 32 -10.58 2.24 -0.65
CA ILE A 32 -10.93 2.56 -2.04
C ILE A 32 -12.34 3.15 -2.16
N GLU A 33 -13.24 2.86 -1.23
CA GLU A 33 -14.57 3.47 -1.15
C GLU A 33 -14.52 4.95 -0.73
N ASP A 34 -13.50 5.35 0.03
CA ASP A 34 -13.34 6.73 0.52
C ASP A 34 -12.71 7.63 -0.55
N ASP A 35 -11.77 7.11 -1.35
CA ASP A 35 -11.14 7.83 -2.47
C ASP A 35 -11.01 6.96 -3.74
N PRO A 36 -12.12 6.76 -4.48
CA PRO A 36 -12.09 6.02 -5.74
C PRO A 36 -11.29 6.74 -6.84
N ALA A 37 -11.17 8.07 -6.76
CA ALA A 37 -10.41 8.86 -7.73
C ALA A 37 -8.90 8.57 -7.63
N LEU A 38 -8.40 8.29 -6.42
CA LEU A 38 -7.02 7.86 -6.19
C LEU A 38 -6.76 6.52 -6.89
N ALA A 39 -7.64 5.54 -6.74
CA ALA A 39 -7.50 4.25 -7.43
C ALA A 39 -7.51 4.40 -8.95
N GLU A 40 -8.42 5.22 -9.50
CA GLU A 40 -8.52 5.49 -10.92
C GLU A 40 -7.25 6.19 -11.46
N ARG A 41 -6.75 7.19 -10.74
CA ARG A 41 -5.54 7.95 -11.11
C ARG A 41 -4.31 7.05 -11.24
N PHE A 42 -4.17 6.05 -10.37
CA PHE A 42 -3.05 5.09 -10.41
C PHE A 42 -3.37 3.83 -11.22
N GLY A 43 -4.57 3.70 -11.79
CA GLY A 43 -5.01 2.52 -12.52
C GLY A 43 -5.06 1.25 -11.64
N ILE A 44 -5.28 1.40 -10.34
CA ILE A 44 -5.27 0.31 -9.37
C ILE A 44 -6.52 -0.54 -9.56
N ARG A 45 -6.32 -1.85 -9.72
CA ARG A 45 -7.40 -2.84 -9.91
C ARG A 45 -7.45 -3.90 -8.83
N HIS A 46 -6.44 -3.93 -7.96
CA HIS A 46 -6.27 -4.93 -6.92
C HIS A 46 -5.84 -4.25 -5.63
N CYS A 47 -6.47 -4.64 -4.53
CA CYS A 47 -6.08 -4.26 -3.18
C CYS A 47 -5.52 -5.50 -2.47
N PRO A 48 -4.58 -5.33 -1.53
CA PRO A 48 -3.98 -4.05 -1.11
C PRO A 48 -2.90 -3.51 -2.07
N THR A 49 -2.75 -2.18 -2.14
CA THR A 49 -1.70 -1.51 -2.94
C THR A 49 -1.07 -0.38 -2.12
N LEU A 50 0.27 -0.30 -2.10
CA LEU A 50 1.00 0.82 -1.51
C LEU A 50 1.17 1.94 -2.53
N ILE A 51 0.78 3.15 -2.16
CA ILE A 51 1.08 4.36 -2.90
C ILE A 51 2.20 5.10 -2.16
N VAL A 52 3.34 5.25 -2.82
CA VAL A 52 4.54 5.89 -2.29
C VAL A 52 4.67 7.29 -2.88
N ASP A 53 4.77 8.29 -2.00
CA ASP A 53 4.93 9.71 -2.30
C ASP A 53 3.94 10.23 -3.37
N GLU A 54 2.73 9.65 -3.43
CA GLU A 54 1.69 9.96 -4.43
C GLU A 54 2.18 9.90 -5.89
N ARG A 55 3.16 9.03 -6.16
CA ARG A 55 3.82 8.92 -7.47
C ARG A 55 3.96 7.49 -7.95
N ARG A 56 4.09 6.54 -7.03
CA ARG A 56 4.33 5.13 -7.35
C ARG A 56 3.32 4.25 -6.67
N ALA A 57 2.67 3.37 -7.41
CA ALA A 57 1.78 2.34 -6.87
C ALA A 57 2.50 0.98 -6.91
N ILE A 58 2.48 0.25 -5.80
CA ILE A 58 3.08 -1.07 -5.64
C ILE A 58 1.99 -2.03 -5.15
N PRO A 59 1.47 -2.92 -6.00
CA PRO A 59 0.49 -3.91 -5.57
C PRO A 59 1.12 -4.90 -4.59
N ILE A 60 0.43 -5.19 -3.50
CA ILE A 60 0.90 -6.10 -2.46
C ILE A 60 0.05 -7.37 -2.44
N ASP A 61 0.73 -8.50 -2.33
CA ASP A 61 0.15 -9.83 -2.23
C ASP A 61 0.90 -10.66 -1.17
N GLU A 62 0.43 -11.88 -0.93
CA GLU A 62 1.02 -12.82 0.03
C GLU A 62 2.48 -13.17 -0.31
N ASP A 63 2.88 -13.10 -1.58
CA ASP A 63 4.22 -13.47 -2.03
C ASP A 63 5.25 -12.35 -1.77
N ASN A 64 4.79 -11.09 -1.72
CA ASN A 64 5.67 -9.93 -1.69
C ASN A 64 5.59 -9.07 -0.41
N VAL A 65 4.60 -9.31 0.48
CA VAL A 65 4.43 -8.56 1.72
C VAL A 65 5.66 -8.61 2.63
N THR A 66 6.39 -9.72 2.70
CA THR A 66 7.63 -9.83 3.50
C THR A 66 8.83 -9.07 2.89
N ARG A 67 8.66 -8.46 1.71
CA ARG A 67 9.71 -7.77 0.96
C ARG A 67 9.46 -6.27 0.81
N LEU A 68 8.59 -5.68 1.63
CA LEU A 68 8.27 -4.24 1.55
C LEU A 68 9.52 -3.37 1.53
N ARG A 69 10.53 -3.67 2.36
CA ARG A 69 11.79 -2.92 2.38
C ARG A 69 12.49 -2.86 1.01
N GLN A 70 12.50 -3.98 0.29
CA GLN A 70 13.13 -4.06 -1.04
C GLN A 70 12.30 -3.32 -2.09
N LEU A 71 10.97 -3.50 -2.03
CA LEU A 71 10.02 -2.83 -2.91
C LEU A 71 10.06 -1.31 -2.74
N LEU A 72 10.20 -0.83 -1.51
CA LEU A 72 10.30 0.59 -1.19
C LEU A 72 11.65 1.18 -1.61
N ALA A 73 12.73 0.39 -1.56
CA ALA A 73 14.08 0.81 -1.92
C ALA A 73 14.42 0.72 -3.43
N ALA A 74 13.57 0.07 -4.24
CA ALA A 74 13.73 0.06 -5.69
C ALA A 74 13.31 1.43 -6.25
N ASP A 75 14.24 2.21 -6.81
CA ASP A 75 13.97 3.50 -7.48
C ASP A 75 13.36 3.29 -8.88
#